data_AF-A0A7V6H177-F1
#
_entry.id   AF-A0A7V6H177-F1
#
_cell.length_a   1.000
_cell.length_b   1.000
_cell.length_c   1.000
_cell.angle_alpha   90.00
_cell.angle_beta   90.00
_cell.angle_gamma   90.00
#
_symmetry.space_group_name_H-M   'P 1'
#
loop_
_entity.id
_entity.type
_entity.pdbx_description
1 polymer ?
#
loop_
_entity_poly.entity_id
_entity_poly.type
_entity_poly.pdbx_seq_one_letter_code
_entity_poly.pdbx_strand_id
1 'polypeptide(L)'
;MARKYAIIKLLLLAIPMASLSLLSCNRQAESGKTLVLPDTAVDPSYRVADSLIYDVDLVNIHTDDEWSTFKLRHMNREKLLELTFEGVYNGQLQAYDFFTDQPLTADEVRQREQAPDYDRKHIDQIQFEENWFFSPEQQVFYKEISSFVLAYGVYAYNGELRGHKPVFKIKLKK
;
A
#
# COMPACT_ATOMS: atom_id res chain seq x y z
N MET A 1 72.48 -24.18 16.21
CA MET A 1 71.83 -22.85 16.03
C MET A 1 70.71 -22.82 14.97
N ALA A 2 70.18 -23.98 14.53
CA ALA A 2 69.17 -24.06 13.44
C ALA A 2 67.70 -24.13 13.90
N ARG A 3 67.43 -24.26 15.22
CA ARG A 3 66.08 -24.52 15.75
C ARG A 3 65.28 -23.25 16.11
N LYS A 4 65.93 -22.08 16.16
CA LYS A 4 65.28 -20.79 16.46
C LYS A 4 64.73 -20.06 15.22
N TYR A 5 65.20 -20.39 14.01
CA TYR A 5 64.78 -19.73 12.76
C TYR A 5 63.50 -20.31 12.14
N ALA A 6 63.09 -21.52 12.54
CA ALA A 6 61.89 -22.17 12.02
C ALA A 6 60.59 -21.62 12.66
N ILE A 7 60.64 -21.22 13.94
CA ILE A 7 59.46 -20.68 14.66
C ILE A 7 59.16 -19.25 14.20
N ILE A 8 60.20 -18.46 13.88
CA ILE A 8 60.05 -17.08 13.39
C ILE A 8 59.49 -17.05 11.95
N LYS A 9 59.81 -18.05 11.12
CA LYS A 9 59.21 -18.15 9.77
C LYS A 9 57.76 -18.63 9.76
N LEU A 10 57.30 -19.35 10.78
CA LEU A 10 55.90 -19.81 10.86
C LEU A 10 54.93 -18.73 11.36
N LEU A 11 55.43 -17.71 12.06
CA LEU A 11 54.63 -16.58 12.56
C LEU A 11 54.51 -15.41 11.56
N LEU A 12 55.34 -15.39 10.51
CA LEU A 12 55.34 -14.33 9.48
C LEU A 12 54.50 -14.65 8.24
N LEU A 13 53.92 -15.85 8.13
CA LEU A 13 53.04 -16.22 7.00
C LEU A 13 51.54 -16.21 7.33
N ALA A 14 51.16 -15.95 8.59
CA ALA A 14 49.77 -15.92 9.03
C ALA A 14 49.18 -14.50 9.18
N ILE A 15 49.88 -13.48 8.67
CA ILE A 15 49.51 -12.06 8.84
C ILE A 15 49.72 -11.32 7.50
N PRO A 16 48.98 -11.70 6.42
CA PRO A 16 48.17 -10.66 5.79
C PRO A 16 46.86 -11.18 5.16
N MET A 17 46.28 -12.30 5.64
CA MET A 17 45.04 -12.87 5.09
C MET A 17 43.79 -12.54 5.92
N ALA A 18 43.92 -11.67 6.93
CA ALA A 18 42.81 -11.20 7.77
C ALA A 18 42.50 -9.70 7.61
N SER A 19 43.19 -8.99 6.71
CA SER A 19 43.04 -7.55 6.51
C SER A 19 42.22 -7.15 5.27
N LEU A 20 41.66 -8.11 4.52
CA LEU A 20 40.79 -7.83 3.36
C LEU A 20 39.28 -7.80 3.69
N SER A 21 38.87 -7.94 4.95
CA SER A 21 37.46 -7.97 5.36
C SER A 21 36.87 -6.59 5.72
N LEU A 22 37.61 -5.50 5.57
CA LEU A 22 37.13 -4.14 5.92
C LEU A 22 36.74 -3.27 4.72
N LEU A 23 36.73 -3.80 3.49
CA LEU A 23 36.04 -3.18 2.36
C LEU A 23 34.58 -3.68 2.25
N SER A 24 33.92 -3.90 3.40
CA SER A 24 32.46 -3.94 3.43
C SER A 24 32.00 -2.53 3.08
N CYS A 25 31.58 -2.36 1.83
CA CYS A 25 30.96 -1.13 1.37
C CYS A 25 29.90 -0.73 2.39
N ASN A 26 30.17 0.38 3.08
CA ASN A 26 29.19 1.11 3.85
C ASN A 26 28.18 1.68 2.84
N ARG A 27 27.27 0.82 2.35
CA ARG A 27 26.05 1.25 1.69
C ARG A 27 25.25 1.88 2.80
N GLN A 28 25.48 3.17 2.99
CA GLN A 28 24.62 4.03 3.78
C GLN A 28 23.25 3.84 3.14
N ALA A 29 22.39 3.05 3.79
CA ALA A 29 20.98 2.99 3.45
C ALA A 29 20.55 4.46 3.40
N GLU A 30 20.06 4.93 2.26
CA GLU A 30 19.49 6.27 2.19
C GLU A 30 18.44 6.34 3.29
N SER A 31 18.79 7.04 4.38
CA SER A 31 17.89 7.34 5.47
C SER A 31 16.65 7.91 4.82
N GLY A 32 15.51 7.24 4.99
CA GLY A 32 14.27 7.53 4.31
C GLY A 32 14.05 9.03 4.25
N LYS A 33 13.95 9.57 3.03
CA LYS A 33 13.56 10.96 2.84
C LYS A 33 12.18 11.10 3.47
N THR A 34 12.09 11.75 4.63
CA THR A 34 10.81 12.15 5.19
C THR A 34 10.16 13.07 4.18
N LEU A 35 9.06 12.63 3.57
CA LEU A 35 8.22 13.47 2.75
C LEU A 35 7.60 14.52 3.67
N VAL A 36 8.14 15.74 3.65
CA VAL A 36 7.53 16.89 4.29
C VAL A 36 6.62 17.53 3.25
N LEU A 37 5.31 17.38 3.43
CA LEU A 37 4.35 18.19 2.68
C LEU A 37 4.48 19.63 3.19
N PRO A 38 4.63 20.63 2.30
CA PRO A 38 4.58 22.00 2.75
C PRO A 38 3.19 22.29 3.33
N ASP A 39 3.12 23.01 4.44
CA ASP A 39 1.84 23.34 5.12
C ASP A 39 0.84 24.04 4.18
N THR A 40 1.36 24.72 3.16
CA THR A 40 0.62 25.40 2.11
C THR A 40 0.08 24.50 1.00
N ALA A 41 0.46 23.21 0.95
CA ALA A 41 -0.05 22.24 -0.02
C ALA A 41 -1.53 21.87 0.22
N VAL A 42 -2.05 22.15 1.42
CA VAL A 42 -3.45 21.94 1.82
C VAL A 42 -4.20 23.26 2.04
N ASP A 43 -3.67 24.38 1.53
CA ASP A 43 -4.36 25.66 1.57
C ASP A 43 -5.70 25.56 0.80
N PRO A 44 -6.84 25.87 1.44
CA PRO A 44 -8.16 25.81 0.80
C PRO A 44 -8.29 26.66 -0.47
N SER A 45 -7.49 27.71 -0.65
CA SER A 45 -7.47 28.53 -1.86
C SER A 45 -6.91 27.80 -3.09
N TYR A 46 -6.09 26.77 -2.88
CA TYR A 46 -5.57 25.90 -3.94
C TYR A 46 -6.43 24.65 -4.19
N ARG A 47 -7.59 24.54 -3.54
CA ARG A 47 -8.49 23.40 -3.73
C ARG A 47 -9.16 23.45 -5.11
N VAL A 48 -8.91 22.42 -5.90
CA VAL A 48 -9.44 22.27 -7.27
C VAL A 48 -10.52 21.19 -7.39
N ALA A 49 -10.64 20.31 -6.38
CA ALA A 49 -11.76 19.39 -6.25
C ALA A 49 -12.10 19.18 -4.76
N ASP A 50 -13.39 19.01 -4.48
CA ASP A 50 -13.95 18.79 -3.15
C ASP A 50 -14.84 17.54 -3.20
N SER A 51 -14.52 16.52 -2.40
CA SER A 51 -15.22 15.22 -2.36
C SER A 51 -15.42 14.56 -3.74
N LEU A 52 -14.36 14.49 -4.57
CA LEU A 52 -14.40 13.72 -5.81
C LEU A 52 -14.52 12.23 -5.49
N ILE A 53 -15.52 11.56 -6.07
CA ILE A 53 -15.74 10.13 -5.90
C ILE A 53 -15.45 9.41 -7.22
N TYR A 54 -14.56 8.43 -7.19
CA TYR A 54 -14.24 7.63 -8.37
C TYR A 54 -13.65 6.27 -7.97
N ASP A 55 -13.79 5.32 -8.89
CA ASP A 55 -13.32 3.95 -8.72
C ASP A 55 -11.97 3.73 -9.41
N VAL A 56 -11.16 2.85 -8.82
CA VAL A 56 -9.88 2.40 -9.34
C VAL A 56 -9.82 0.88 -9.26
N ASP A 57 -9.45 0.25 -10.37
CA ASP A 57 -9.23 -1.19 -10.43
C ASP A 57 -8.00 -1.58 -9.59
N LEU A 58 -8.08 -2.71 -8.90
CA LEU A 58 -6.99 -3.31 -8.11
C LEU A 58 -6.34 -4.50 -8.80
N VAL A 59 -7.00 -5.05 -9.81
CA VAL A 59 -6.54 -6.19 -10.61
C VAL A 59 -7.02 -6.04 -12.04
N ASN A 60 -6.25 -6.56 -12.99
CA ASN A 60 -6.72 -6.68 -14.36
C ASN A 60 -7.53 -7.97 -14.50
N ILE A 61 -8.85 -7.84 -14.74
CA ILE A 61 -9.76 -8.97 -14.95
C ILE A 61 -9.81 -9.45 -16.41
N HIS A 62 -9.21 -8.68 -17.35
CA HIS A 62 -9.21 -8.96 -18.78
C HIS A 62 -7.78 -9.21 -19.28
N THR A 63 -7.47 -10.45 -19.66
CA THR A 63 -6.10 -10.84 -20.04
C THR A 63 -5.56 -10.17 -21.29
N ASP A 64 -6.44 -9.63 -22.13
CA ASP A 64 -6.14 -8.89 -23.35
C ASP A 64 -6.05 -7.36 -23.14
N ASP A 65 -6.34 -6.86 -21.93
CA ASP A 65 -6.18 -5.46 -21.58
C ASP A 65 -4.74 -5.16 -21.13
N GLU A 66 -3.87 -4.92 -22.11
CA GLU A 66 -2.48 -4.51 -21.87
C GLU A 66 -2.39 -3.17 -21.11
N TRP A 67 -3.38 -2.29 -21.27
CA TRP A 67 -3.39 -0.99 -20.60
C TRP A 67 -3.64 -1.12 -19.10
N SER A 68 -4.62 -1.93 -18.70
CA SER A 68 -4.86 -2.25 -17.29
C SER A 68 -3.70 -3.02 -16.67
N THR A 69 -3.08 -3.92 -17.42
CA THR A 69 -1.83 -4.57 -17.01
C THR A 69 -0.74 -3.54 -16.73
N PHE A 70 -0.56 -2.55 -17.61
CA PHE A 70 0.40 -1.47 -17.40
C PHE A 70 0.05 -0.61 -16.18
N LYS A 71 -1.20 -0.14 -16.04
CA LYS A 71 -1.66 0.69 -14.90
C LYS A 71 -1.38 0.00 -13.55
N LEU A 72 -1.59 -1.31 -13.48
CA LEU A 72 -1.60 -2.07 -12.23
C LEU A 72 -0.30 -2.81 -11.93
N ARG A 73 0.73 -2.69 -12.78
CA ARG A 73 2.01 -3.42 -12.66
C ARG A 73 2.76 -3.24 -11.32
N HIS A 74 2.43 -2.19 -10.56
CA HIS A 74 3.03 -1.91 -9.24
C HIS A 74 2.01 -1.97 -8.10
N MET A 75 0.79 -2.42 -8.38
CA MET A 75 -0.24 -2.57 -7.37
C MET A 75 0.04 -3.78 -6.49
N ASN A 76 0.16 -3.58 -5.18
CA ASN A 76 0.22 -4.67 -4.21
C ASN A 76 -1.15 -4.83 -3.53
N ARG A 77 -2.06 -5.46 -4.27
CA ARG A 77 -3.44 -5.69 -3.81
C ARG A 77 -3.49 -6.46 -2.50
N GLU A 78 -2.74 -7.56 -2.40
CA GLU A 78 -2.74 -8.40 -1.20
C GLU A 78 -2.35 -7.62 0.04
N LYS A 79 -1.30 -6.78 -0.06
CA LYS A 79 -0.86 -5.97 1.08
C LYS A 79 -1.89 -4.90 1.47
N LEU A 80 -2.55 -4.27 0.49
CA LEU A 80 -3.62 -3.31 0.76
C LEU A 80 -4.77 -3.97 1.53
N LEU A 81 -5.22 -5.15 1.07
CA LEU A 81 -6.30 -5.88 1.72
C LEU A 81 -5.90 -6.35 3.12
N GLU A 82 -4.70 -6.91 3.27
CA GLU A 82 -4.15 -7.32 4.58
C GLU A 82 -4.16 -6.15 5.57
N LEU A 83 -3.53 -5.03 5.23
CA LEU A 83 -3.44 -3.87 6.12
C LEU A 83 -4.82 -3.29 6.48
N THR A 84 -5.75 -3.27 5.51
CA THR A 84 -7.09 -2.73 5.75
C THR A 84 -7.89 -3.62 6.71
N PHE A 85 -7.96 -4.92 6.43
CA PHE A 85 -8.75 -5.84 7.24
C PHE A 85 -8.14 -6.05 8.62
N GLU A 86 -6.82 -6.24 8.72
CA GLU A 86 -6.15 -6.33 10.01
C GLU A 86 -6.32 -5.05 10.83
N GLY A 87 -6.22 -3.88 10.17
CA GLY A 87 -6.49 -2.59 10.80
C GLY A 87 -7.91 -2.48 11.35
N VAL A 88 -8.91 -3.05 10.67
CA VAL A 88 -10.28 -3.11 11.20
C VAL A 88 -10.37 -4.08 12.38
N TYR A 89 -9.77 -5.26 12.27
CA TYR A 89 -9.85 -6.31 13.29
C TYR A 89 -9.15 -5.97 14.59
N ASN A 90 -8.07 -5.21 14.51
CA ASN A 90 -7.32 -4.76 15.68
C ASN A 90 -7.76 -3.38 16.20
N GLY A 91 -8.76 -2.75 15.57
CA GLY A 91 -9.31 -1.45 15.97
C GLY A 91 -8.47 -0.22 15.58
N GLN A 92 -7.47 -0.37 14.71
CA GLN A 92 -6.72 0.76 14.13
C GLN A 92 -7.52 1.54 13.10
N LEU A 93 -8.44 0.88 12.38
CA LEU A 93 -9.32 1.45 11.38
C LEU A 93 -10.78 1.21 11.76
N GLN A 94 -11.60 2.26 11.63
CA GLN A 94 -13.05 2.14 11.81
C GLN A 94 -13.72 1.86 10.46
N ALA A 95 -14.37 0.70 10.35
CA ALA A 95 -15.23 0.37 9.22
C ALA A 95 -16.64 0.95 9.40
N TYR A 96 -17.28 1.27 8.29
CA TYR A 96 -18.64 1.78 8.22
C TYR A 96 -19.42 1.00 7.17
N ASP A 97 -20.71 0.82 7.40
CA ASP A 97 -21.61 0.34 6.38
C ASP A 97 -21.71 1.36 5.24
N PHE A 98 -21.55 0.90 4.00
CA PHE A 98 -21.51 1.78 2.84
C PHE A 98 -22.82 2.56 2.62
N PHE A 99 -23.98 1.93 2.88
CA PHE A 99 -25.28 2.53 2.56
C PHE A 99 -25.84 3.39 3.69
N THR A 100 -25.63 2.97 4.93
CA THR A 100 -26.21 3.61 6.12
C THR A 100 -25.21 4.49 6.88
N ASP A 101 -23.93 4.41 6.50
CA ASP A 101 -22.82 5.16 7.11
C ASP A 101 -22.67 4.90 8.63
N GLN A 102 -23.28 3.81 9.12
CA GLN A 102 -23.19 3.39 10.52
C GLN A 102 -21.86 2.66 10.76
N PRO A 103 -21.23 2.86 11.93
CA PRO A 103 -20.00 2.16 12.26
C PRO A 103 -20.24 0.65 12.37
N LEU A 104 -19.30 -0.13 11.88
CA LEU A 104 -19.27 -1.58 12.00
C LEU A 104 -18.24 -2.00 13.04
N THR A 105 -18.61 -2.99 13.83
CA THR A 105 -17.69 -3.72 14.70
C THR A 105 -16.86 -4.72 13.88
N ALA A 106 -15.72 -5.15 14.44
CA ALA A 106 -14.90 -6.17 13.81
C ALA A 106 -15.67 -7.49 13.58
N ASP A 107 -16.57 -7.86 14.48
CA ASP A 107 -17.39 -9.07 14.35
C ASP A 107 -18.45 -8.95 13.25
N GLU A 108 -19.07 -7.78 13.08
CA GLU A 108 -19.98 -7.54 11.95
C GLU A 108 -19.23 -7.62 10.61
N VAL A 109 -17.99 -7.12 10.55
CA VAL A 109 -17.15 -7.27 9.35
C VAL A 109 -16.84 -8.74 9.10
N ARG A 110 -16.43 -9.51 10.12
CA ARG A 110 -16.22 -10.97 9.97
C ARG A 110 -17.47 -11.70 9.52
N GLN A 111 -18.65 -11.30 10.02
CA GLN A 111 -19.92 -11.89 9.62
C GLN A 111 -20.24 -11.60 8.15
N ARG A 112 -19.98 -10.38 7.67
CA ARG A 112 -20.12 -10.04 6.24
C ARG A 112 -19.22 -10.89 5.35
N GLU A 113 -18.02 -11.23 5.83
CA GLU A 113 -17.13 -12.13 5.10
C GLU A 113 -17.62 -13.58 4.99
N GLN A 114 -18.65 -13.97 5.75
CA GLN A 114 -19.29 -15.28 5.63
C GLN A 114 -20.44 -15.31 4.61
N ALA A 115 -20.70 -14.19 3.91
CA ALA A 115 -21.73 -14.15 2.89
C ALA A 115 -21.43 -15.17 1.78
N PRO A 116 -22.41 -15.97 1.30
CA PRO A 116 -22.17 -17.02 0.32
C PRO A 116 -21.58 -16.51 -1.01
N ASP A 117 -21.80 -15.25 -1.33
CA ASP A 117 -21.35 -14.57 -2.54
C ASP A 117 -20.04 -13.79 -2.35
N TYR A 118 -19.37 -13.91 -1.20
CA TYR A 118 -18.16 -13.16 -0.87
C TYR A 118 -16.92 -14.06 -0.80
N ASP A 119 -15.86 -13.62 -1.48
CA ASP A 119 -14.48 -14.03 -1.20
C ASP A 119 -13.60 -12.77 -1.26
N ARG A 120 -12.79 -12.53 -0.23
CA ARG A 120 -11.84 -11.41 -0.19
C ARG A 120 -10.93 -11.36 -1.42
N LYS A 121 -10.61 -12.51 -2.02
CA LYS A 121 -9.79 -12.62 -3.24
C LYS A 121 -10.45 -12.00 -4.47
N HIS A 122 -11.78 -11.85 -4.45
CA HIS A 122 -12.56 -11.22 -5.50
C HIS A 122 -12.68 -9.70 -5.33
N ILE A 123 -12.11 -9.12 -4.27
CA ILE A 123 -11.96 -7.67 -4.19
C ILE A 123 -11.02 -7.23 -5.31
N ASP A 124 -11.58 -6.48 -6.25
CA ASP A 124 -10.98 -6.07 -7.52
C ASP A 124 -11.10 -4.56 -7.75
N GLN A 125 -11.81 -3.84 -6.89
CA GLN A 125 -12.01 -2.40 -7.00
C GLN A 125 -11.88 -1.69 -5.65
N ILE A 126 -11.36 -0.45 -5.70
CA ILE A 126 -11.41 0.52 -4.61
C ILE A 126 -12.07 1.81 -5.09
N GLN A 127 -13.04 2.31 -4.35
CA GLN A 127 -13.60 3.65 -4.55
C GLN A 127 -12.94 4.62 -3.59
N PHE A 128 -12.51 5.77 -4.07
CA PHE A 128 -12.00 6.86 -3.22
C PHE A 128 -13.00 8.00 -3.14
N GLU A 129 -13.01 8.68 -2.00
CA GLU A 129 -13.52 10.04 -1.85
C GLU A 129 -12.33 10.95 -1.55
N GLU A 130 -12.06 11.93 -2.41
CA GLU A 130 -10.83 12.73 -2.36
C GLU A 130 -11.04 14.24 -2.49
N ASN A 131 -10.17 15.01 -1.84
CA ASN A 131 -9.97 16.42 -2.10
C ASN A 131 -8.67 16.62 -2.87
N TRP A 132 -8.69 17.48 -3.88
CA TRP A 132 -7.51 17.76 -4.69
C TRP A 132 -7.08 19.21 -4.50
N PHE A 133 -5.78 19.39 -4.27
CA PHE A 133 -5.15 20.69 -4.12
C PHE A 133 -4.03 20.81 -5.14
N PHE A 134 -4.02 21.91 -5.89
CA PHE A 134 -2.97 22.19 -6.85
C PHE A 134 -2.41 23.59 -6.61
N SER A 135 -1.20 23.62 -6.06
CA SER A 135 -0.44 24.86 -5.87
C SER A 135 0.56 25.02 -7.01
N PRO A 136 0.28 25.86 -8.02
CA PRO A 136 1.20 26.09 -9.12
C PRO A 136 2.50 26.76 -8.66
N GLU A 137 2.44 27.60 -7.63
CA GLU A 137 3.61 28.29 -7.06
C GLU A 137 4.60 27.30 -6.43
N GLN A 138 4.09 26.30 -5.71
CA GLN A 138 4.92 25.26 -5.08
C GLN A 138 5.17 24.06 -6.00
N GLN A 139 4.50 24.02 -7.17
CA GLN A 139 4.51 22.89 -8.09
C GLN A 139 4.08 21.58 -7.42
N VAL A 140 3.12 21.64 -6.49
CA VAL A 140 2.59 20.49 -5.76
C VAL A 140 1.16 20.22 -6.19
N PHE A 141 0.91 18.97 -6.57
CA PHE A 141 -0.44 18.41 -6.68
C PHE A 141 -0.63 17.41 -5.54
N TYR A 142 -1.52 17.76 -4.60
CA TYR A 142 -1.80 16.94 -3.43
C TYR A 142 -3.21 16.37 -3.52
N LYS A 143 -3.33 15.06 -3.29
CA LYS A 143 -4.61 14.35 -3.22
C LYS A 143 -4.79 13.87 -1.79
N GLU A 144 -5.81 14.39 -1.12
CA GLU A 144 -6.20 13.99 0.22
C GLU A 144 -7.33 12.97 0.11
N ILE A 145 -7.09 11.73 0.55
CA ILE A 145 -8.13 10.70 0.61
C ILE A 145 -8.88 10.85 1.93
N SER A 146 -10.16 11.21 1.87
CA SER A 146 -11.01 11.33 3.06
C SER A 146 -11.62 9.98 3.46
N SER A 147 -11.93 9.15 2.47
CA SER A 147 -12.42 7.79 2.69
C SER A 147 -12.19 6.90 1.48
N PHE A 148 -12.29 5.59 1.69
CA PHE A 148 -12.29 4.62 0.61
C PHE A 148 -13.22 3.44 0.89
N VAL A 149 -13.61 2.73 -0.16
CA VAL A 149 -14.48 1.55 -0.10
C VAL A 149 -13.83 0.44 -0.92
N LEU A 150 -13.67 -0.74 -0.32
CA LEU A 150 -13.29 -1.94 -1.06
C LEU A 150 -14.55 -2.60 -1.62
N ALA A 151 -14.50 -3.05 -2.87
CA ALA A 151 -15.61 -3.70 -3.54
C ALA A 151 -15.14 -4.91 -4.36
N TYR A 152 -16.04 -5.87 -4.53
CA TYR A 152 -15.79 -7.09 -5.32
C TYR A 152 -16.79 -7.23 -6.45
N GLY A 153 -16.34 -7.75 -7.59
CA GLY A 153 -17.17 -7.98 -8.76
C GLY A 153 -18.27 -9.01 -8.51
N VAL A 154 -19.48 -8.68 -8.98
CA VAL A 154 -20.63 -9.58 -9.02
C VAL A 154 -20.88 -9.96 -10.47
N TYR A 155 -20.88 -11.26 -10.76
CA TYR A 155 -20.92 -11.79 -12.11
C TYR A 155 -22.26 -12.50 -12.38
N ALA A 156 -22.74 -12.40 -13.61
CA ALA A 156 -23.85 -13.21 -14.10
C ALA A 156 -23.41 -14.66 -14.34
N TYR A 157 -24.37 -15.58 -14.52
CA TYR A 157 -24.08 -17.00 -14.78
C TYR A 157 -23.24 -17.22 -16.06
N ASN A 158 -23.33 -16.31 -17.03
CA ASN A 158 -22.54 -16.32 -18.26
C ASN A 158 -21.11 -15.75 -18.07
N GLY A 159 -20.73 -15.35 -16.86
CA GLY A 159 -19.43 -14.74 -16.54
C GLY A 159 -19.33 -13.24 -16.81
N GLU A 160 -20.41 -12.58 -17.19
CA GLU A 160 -20.42 -11.13 -17.42
C GLU A 160 -20.43 -10.35 -16.09
N LEU A 161 -19.56 -9.34 -15.96
CA LEU A 161 -19.53 -8.45 -14.80
C LEU A 161 -20.81 -7.60 -14.77
N ARG A 162 -21.61 -7.72 -13.71
CA ARG A 162 -22.83 -6.92 -13.52
C ARG A 162 -22.60 -5.63 -12.73
N GLY A 163 -21.51 -5.57 -11.97
CA GLY A 163 -21.15 -4.44 -11.13
C GLY A 163 -20.33 -4.88 -9.93
N HIS A 164 -20.04 -3.95 -9.03
CA HIS A 164 -19.28 -4.22 -7.81
C HIS A 164 -20.17 -4.04 -6.58
N LYS A 165 -20.00 -4.93 -5.60
CA LYS A 165 -20.68 -4.85 -4.31
C LYS A 165 -19.71 -4.33 -3.26
N PRO A 166 -20.06 -3.28 -2.50
CA PRO A 166 -19.18 -2.73 -1.47
C PRO A 166 -19.07 -3.70 -0.29
N VAL A 167 -17.86 -3.81 0.28
CA VAL A 167 -17.62 -4.60 1.50
C VAL A 167 -17.93 -3.74 2.73
N PHE A 168 -17.18 -2.64 2.89
CA PHE A 168 -17.37 -1.59 3.89
C PHE A 168 -16.60 -0.33 3.48
N LYS A 169 -16.99 0.82 4.04
CA LYS A 169 -16.31 2.11 3.91
C LYS A 169 -15.31 2.31 5.05
N ILE A 170 -14.14 2.86 4.75
CA ILE A 170 -13.15 3.32 5.74
C ILE A 170 -13.08 4.84 5.66
N LYS A 171 -13.33 5.53 6.77
CA LYS A 171 -13.10 6.98 6.89
C LYS A 171 -11.73 7.21 7.51
N LEU A 172 -10.90 7.98 6.83
CA LEU A 172 -9.56 8.31 7.29
C LEU A 172 -9.62 9.56 8.18
N LYS A 173 -8.75 9.58 9.19
CA LYS A 173 -8.59 10.77 10.04
C LYS A 173 -7.83 11.82 9.23
N LYS A 174 -8.27 13.07 9.37
CA LYS A 174 -7.53 14.25 8.92
C LYS A 174 -6.40 14.56 9.91
#